data_AF-A0A8I6XLB9-F1
#
_entry.id   AF-A0A8I6XLB9-F1
#
_cell.length_a   1.000
_cell.length_b   1.000
_cell.length_c   1.000
_cell.angle_alpha   90.00
_cell.angle_beta   90.00
_cell.angle_gamma   90.00
#
_symmetry.space_group_name_H-M   'P 1'
#
loop_
_entity.id
_entity.type
_entity.pdbx_description
1 polymer ?
#
loop_
_entity_poly.entity_id
_entity_poly.type
_entity_poly.pdbx_seq_one_letter_code
_entity_poly.pdbx_strand_id
1 'polypeptide(L)'
;MPPPTTTGTLPNRALHARLLRSGALDADPSAAAPLAASAANSSLPYALSLLQAHPSTFSYNTTIRSLAHGPRPHLAVALYRSMLLGPLSNPNNYTYPPLLAACARLLPASSPAAAAAPGTAVHASLFRRGLDSRDRFIGASLLSFYAAAGDLRAARQVFDASPPGQRDLPLWNSLLHAHLSQGFYAHVLRLSRQMPAADEVTLLAVVSACAHLGALDTGRWAHASYARTRRSTTRNLGTALLNMYMRCGDVESAWSVFRETLDKDVRTWSVMIAGLAINGLPRDALALFAEMKNSGVDPDSITMTAVLSACAHAGMVDEGKRFLDCMPVEYRVQPTIEHYGCVVDLLGRAGQLEEALALIKTVPFKADVVLWGALLVACRVHKNVDMGEMAAMEILKLDPHHAGACVFLSNVYADAGKWDLVQGVRSSMKEHKIYKPPGSSIVELNGVVYEFLSGDRSHPQSDRIYAMLDEICKTLSLKGHKPSTKEVTFDVDEEDKEVCISQHSEKLALALGLMSTTRGDVIRIVKNLRICEDCHSVMKIVSEVYDRVIVVRDRNRFHHFKNGSCSCLDYW
;
A
#
# COMPACT_ATOMS: atom_id res chain seq x y z
N MET A 1 -39.32 0.74 -25.23
CA MET A 1 -37.88 0.82 -25.53
C MET A 1 -37.60 2.14 -26.22
N PRO A 2 -36.87 3.08 -25.61
CA PRO A 2 -36.33 4.21 -26.35
C PRO A 2 -35.13 3.73 -27.19
N PRO A 3 -34.84 4.37 -28.34
CA PRO A 3 -33.65 4.05 -29.13
C PRO A 3 -32.40 4.55 -28.39
N PRO A 4 -31.23 3.93 -28.61
CA PRO A 4 -29.99 4.40 -28.01
C PRO A 4 -29.62 5.77 -28.61
N THR A 5 -29.49 6.77 -27.74
CA THR A 5 -29.00 8.11 -28.05
C THR A 5 -27.58 8.05 -28.59
N THR A 6 -27.43 8.24 -29.91
CA THR A 6 -26.16 8.40 -30.64
C THR A 6 -25.75 9.88 -30.66
N THR A 7 -25.51 10.49 -29.51
CA THR A 7 -25.23 11.94 -29.45
C THR A 7 -23.74 12.31 -29.62
N GLY A 8 -22.83 11.34 -29.63
CA GLY A 8 -21.38 11.61 -29.72
C GLY A 8 -20.76 11.71 -31.13
N THR A 9 -21.43 11.23 -32.18
CA THR A 9 -20.79 11.03 -33.51
C THR A 9 -21.15 12.10 -34.56
N LEU A 10 -22.29 12.78 -34.39
CA LEU A 10 -22.78 13.81 -35.31
C LEU A 10 -21.87 15.05 -35.45
N PRO A 11 -21.24 15.57 -34.38
CA PRO A 11 -20.38 16.77 -34.48
C PRO A 11 -19.12 16.53 -35.32
N ASN A 12 -18.49 15.35 -35.15
CA ASN A 12 -17.24 15.01 -35.83
C ASN A 12 -17.45 14.80 -37.34
N ARG A 13 -18.56 14.19 -37.75
CA ARG A 13 -18.89 14.01 -39.18
C ARG A 13 -19.20 15.34 -39.87
N ALA A 14 -19.91 16.25 -39.20
CA ALA A 14 -20.21 17.58 -39.72
C ALA A 14 -18.93 18.43 -39.86
N LEU A 15 -18.02 18.36 -38.89
CA LEU A 15 -16.73 19.04 -38.94
C LEU A 15 -15.81 18.45 -40.02
N HIS A 16 -15.77 17.12 -40.18
CA HIS A 16 -15.04 16.45 -41.26
C HIS A 16 -15.53 16.92 -42.65
N ALA A 17 -16.85 16.99 -42.87
CA ALA A 17 -17.44 17.48 -44.11
C ALA A 17 -17.17 18.97 -44.37
N ARG A 18 -16.95 19.79 -43.33
CA ARG A 18 -16.51 21.18 -43.48
C ARG A 18 -15.05 21.27 -43.91
N LEU A 19 -14.18 20.45 -43.31
CA LEU A 19 -12.75 20.43 -43.65
C LEU A 19 -12.53 19.98 -45.10
N LEU A 20 -13.24 18.94 -45.56
CA LEU A 20 -13.23 18.52 -46.97
C LEU A 20 -13.69 19.64 -47.91
N ARG A 21 -14.82 20.30 -47.60
CA ARG A 21 -15.35 21.40 -48.43
C ARG A 21 -14.45 22.63 -48.49
N SER A 22 -13.66 22.87 -47.45
CA SER A 22 -12.69 23.97 -47.41
C SER A 22 -11.36 23.67 -48.10
N GLY A 23 -11.12 22.43 -48.57
CA GLY A 23 -9.81 21.99 -49.09
C GLY A 23 -8.71 21.87 -48.03
N ALA A 24 -9.04 22.08 -46.74
CA ALA A 24 -8.06 22.09 -45.65
C ALA A 24 -7.35 20.74 -45.46
N LEU A 25 -8.01 19.62 -45.79
CA LEU A 25 -7.42 18.27 -45.69
C LEU A 25 -6.53 17.92 -46.89
N ASP A 26 -6.76 18.54 -48.03
CA ASP A 26 -5.88 18.43 -49.20
C ASP A 26 -4.63 19.28 -49.02
N ALA A 27 -4.76 20.44 -48.35
CA ALA A 27 -3.66 21.33 -48.00
C ALA A 27 -2.82 20.81 -46.80
N ASP A 28 -3.47 20.25 -45.78
CA ASP A 28 -2.82 19.68 -44.60
C ASP A 28 -3.58 18.44 -44.08
N PRO A 29 -3.11 17.22 -44.41
CA PRO A 29 -3.67 15.97 -43.90
C PRO A 29 -3.66 15.85 -42.35
N SER A 30 -2.85 16.65 -41.65
CA SER A 30 -2.78 16.66 -40.18
C SER A 30 -4.04 17.26 -39.52
N ALA A 31 -4.83 18.04 -40.26
CA ALA A 31 -6.09 18.61 -39.78
C ALA A 31 -7.14 17.55 -39.41
N ALA A 32 -6.99 16.30 -39.88
CA ALA A 32 -7.83 15.17 -39.48
C ALA A 32 -7.51 14.62 -38.07
N ALA A 33 -6.35 14.97 -37.48
CA ALA A 33 -5.86 14.36 -36.23
C ALA A 33 -6.81 14.54 -35.02
N PRO A 34 -7.37 15.74 -34.73
CA PRO A 34 -8.27 15.92 -33.59
C PRO A 34 -9.58 15.13 -33.75
N LEU A 35 -10.09 15.02 -34.98
CA LEU A 35 -11.28 14.23 -35.32
C LEU A 35 -11.05 12.74 -35.10
N ALA A 36 -9.93 12.21 -35.60
CA ALA A 36 -9.56 10.82 -35.40
C ALA A 36 -9.36 10.50 -33.91
N ALA A 37 -8.70 11.38 -33.16
CA ALA A 37 -8.45 11.20 -31.73
C ALA A 37 -9.74 11.23 -30.89
N SER A 38 -10.66 12.16 -31.17
CA SER A 38 -11.98 12.23 -30.52
C SER A 38 -12.83 10.99 -30.83
N ALA A 39 -12.79 10.54 -32.09
CA ALA A 39 -13.48 9.34 -32.53
C ALA A 39 -12.86 8.03 -32.01
N ALA A 40 -11.58 8.01 -31.64
CA ALA A 40 -10.86 6.78 -31.31
C ALA A 40 -11.53 5.94 -30.21
N ASN A 41 -12.03 6.60 -29.17
CA ASN A 41 -12.68 5.94 -28.04
C ASN A 41 -14.19 5.70 -28.25
N SER A 42 -14.85 6.49 -29.11
CA SER A 42 -16.30 6.45 -29.34
C SER A 42 -16.71 5.67 -30.60
N SER A 43 -15.94 5.75 -31.69
CA SER A 43 -16.14 5.05 -32.96
C SER A 43 -14.78 4.75 -33.61
N LEU A 44 -14.18 3.63 -33.21
CA LEU A 44 -12.89 3.18 -33.76
C LEU A 44 -12.91 3.01 -35.30
N PRO A 45 -13.97 2.44 -35.93
CA PRO A 45 -13.99 2.32 -37.40
C PRO A 45 -13.92 3.68 -38.11
N TYR A 46 -14.57 4.70 -37.56
CA TYR A 46 -14.54 6.05 -38.13
C TYR A 46 -13.18 6.73 -37.91
N ALA A 47 -12.54 6.54 -36.75
CA ALA A 47 -11.17 7.01 -36.53
C ALA A 47 -10.18 6.36 -37.50
N LEU A 48 -10.30 5.05 -37.74
CA LEU A 48 -9.43 4.33 -38.68
C LEU A 48 -9.67 4.76 -40.13
N SER A 49 -10.92 5.01 -40.55
CA SER A 49 -11.20 5.52 -41.90
C SER A 49 -10.57 6.89 -42.14
N LEU A 50 -10.56 7.76 -41.12
CA LEU A 50 -9.90 9.07 -41.20
C LEU A 50 -8.38 8.93 -41.34
N LEU A 51 -7.77 8.00 -40.59
CA LEU A 51 -6.32 7.75 -40.67
C LEU A 51 -5.90 7.14 -42.01
N GLN A 52 -6.75 6.30 -42.61
CA GLN A 52 -6.51 5.73 -43.94
C GLN A 52 -6.67 6.77 -45.05
N ALA A 53 -7.66 7.66 -44.94
CA ALA A 53 -7.92 8.70 -45.93
C ALA A 53 -6.86 9.82 -45.90
N HIS A 54 -6.38 10.18 -44.70
CA HIS A 54 -5.44 11.29 -44.49
C HIS A 54 -4.28 10.85 -43.57
N PRO A 55 -3.40 9.94 -44.03
CA PRO A 55 -2.34 9.39 -43.20
C PRO A 55 -1.26 10.44 -42.93
N SER A 56 -1.01 10.73 -41.65
CA SER A 56 0.13 11.53 -41.22
C SER A 56 0.66 11.02 -39.88
N THR A 57 1.96 11.13 -39.65
CA THR A 57 2.60 10.79 -38.36
C THR A 57 1.91 11.52 -37.19
N PHE A 58 1.47 12.77 -37.39
CA PHE A 58 0.75 13.54 -36.39
C PHE A 58 -0.63 12.97 -36.06
N SER A 59 -1.40 12.56 -37.09
CA SER A 59 -2.71 11.93 -36.93
C SER A 59 -2.61 10.59 -36.19
N TYR A 60 -1.60 9.77 -36.52
CA TYR A 60 -1.30 8.54 -35.80
C TYR A 60 -0.94 8.82 -34.33
N ASN A 61 0.02 9.73 -34.07
CA ASN A 61 0.45 10.04 -32.70
C ASN A 61 -0.68 10.56 -31.81
N THR A 62 -1.54 11.41 -32.35
CA THR A 62 -2.68 11.97 -31.60
C THR A 62 -3.72 10.90 -31.29
N THR A 63 -3.98 9.99 -32.24
CA THR A 63 -4.92 8.87 -32.04
C THR A 63 -4.35 7.82 -31.09
N ILE A 64 -3.07 7.47 -31.22
CA ILE A 64 -2.34 6.58 -30.29
C ILE A 64 -2.42 7.15 -28.87
N ARG A 65 -2.18 8.46 -28.68
CA ARG A 65 -2.31 9.12 -27.38
C ARG A 65 -3.72 9.02 -26.79
N SER A 66 -4.75 9.25 -27.61
CA SER A 66 -6.15 9.13 -27.19
C SER A 66 -6.51 7.70 -26.76
N LEU A 67 -6.07 6.69 -27.52
CA LEU A 67 -6.28 5.27 -27.19
C LEU A 67 -5.47 4.85 -25.95
N ALA A 68 -4.24 5.33 -25.82
CA ALA A 68 -3.33 5.02 -24.71
C ALA A 68 -3.85 5.53 -23.37
N HIS A 69 -4.62 6.62 -23.34
CA HIS A 69 -5.30 7.14 -22.15
C HIS A 69 -6.79 6.75 -22.07
N GLY A 70 -7.31 6.10 -23.10
CA GLY A 70 -8.69 5.62 -23.16
C GLY A 70 -8.93 4.31 -22.40
N PRO A 71 -10.17 3.77 -22.45
CA PRO A 71 -10.53 2.51 -21.80
C PRO A 71 -9.91 1.26 -22.46
N ARG A 72 -9.37 1.38 -23.68
CA ARG A 72 -8.82 0.26 -24.47
C ARG A 72 -7.36 0.51 -24.88
N PRO A 73 -6.40 0.53 -23.93
CA PRO A 73 -5.00 0.87 -24.22
C PRO A 73 -4.30 -0.10 -25.19
N HIS A 74 -4.73 -1.37 -25.28
CA HIS A 74 -4.19 -2.34 -26.23
C HIS A 74 -4.32 -1.89 -27.69
N LEU A 75 -5.33 -1.08 -28.01
CA LEU A 75 -5.53 -0.55 -29.36
C LEU A 75 -4.46 0.46 -29.76
N ALA A 76 -3.81 1.14 -28.81
CA ALA A 76 -2.70 2.04 -29.11
C ALA A 76 -1.51 1.26 -29.70
N VAL A 77 -1.20 0.10 -29.12
CA VAL A 77 -0.13 -0.80 -29.60
C VAL A 77 -0.50 -1.43 -30.95
N ALA A 78 -1.77 -1.80 -31.15
CA ALA A 78 -2.26 -2.31 -32.43
C ALA A 78 -2.17 -1.24 -33.54
N LEU A 79 -2.55 0.00 -33.24
CA LEU A 79 -2.46 1.12 -34.17
C LEU A 79 -1.01 1.47 -34.52
N TYR A 80 -0.09 1.37 -33.57
CA TYR A 80 1.34 1.50 -33.84
C TYR A 80 1.86 0.43 -34.80
N ARG A 81 1.42 -0.83 -34.68
CA ARG A 81 1.78 -1.87 -35.65
C ARG A 81 1.30 -1.52 -37.07
N SER A 82 0.10 -0.96 -37.20
CA SER A 82 -0.40 -0.47 -38.49
C SER A 82 0.44 0.70 -39.01
N MET A 83 0.84 1.63 -38.14
CA MET A 83 1.72 2.76 -38.49
C MET A 83 3.07 2.29 -39.03
N LEU A 84 3.62 1.19 -38.50
CA LEU A 84 4.89 0.61 -38.99
C LEU A 84 4.81 0.02 -40.40
N LEU A 85 3.61 -0.32 -40.88
CA LEU A 85 3.38 -0.85 -42.21
C LEU A 85 3.07 0.24 -43.25
N GLY A 86 2.84 1.48 -42.81
CA GLY A 86 2.48 2.61 -43.67
C GLY A 86 3.71 3.31 -44.28
N PRO A 87 3.77 3.54 -45.60
CA PRO A 87 4.93 4.16 -46.26
C PRO A 87 5.10 5.66 -45.94
N LEU A 88 4.05 6.34 -45.44
CA LEU A 88 4.03 7.78 -45.16
C LEU A 88 4.11 8.13 -43.65
N SER A 89 4.26 7.12 -42.79
CA SER A 89 4.25 7.30 -41.33
C SER A 89 5.53 6.78 -40.69
N ASN A 90 6.28 7.68 -40.04
CA ASN A 90 7.52 7.32 -39.35
C ASN A 90 7.37 7.59 -37.85
N PRO A 91 7.46 6.57 -36.98
CA PRO A 91 7.47 6.75 -35.54
C PRO A 91 8.57 7.73 -35.10
N ASN A 92 8.22 8.62 -34.19
CA ASN A 92 9.14 9.63 -33.67
C ASN A 92 9.02 9.73 -32.15
N ASN A 93 9.68 10.73 -31.56
CA ASN A 93 9.71 10.98 -30.13
C ASN A 93 8.32 11.22 -29.49
N TYR A 94 7.31 11.59 -30.28
CA TYR A 94 5.92 11.72 -29.80
C TYR A 94 5.11 10.42 -29.85
N THR A 95 5.61 9.39 -30.55
CA THR A 95 4.95 8.09 -30.70
C THR A 95 5.15 7.20 -29.48
N TYR A 96 6.37 7.14 -28.95
CA TYR A 96 6.77 6.17 -27.93
C TYR A 96 6.24 6.43 -26.52
N PRO A 97 6.22 7.68 -25.99
CA PRO A 97 5.74 7.93 -24.63
C PRO A 97 4.29 7.43 -24.39
N PRO A 98 3.31 7.71 -25.27
CA PRO A 98 1.96 7.17 -25.09
C PRO A 98 1.89 5.63 -25.26
N LEU A 99 2.73 5.02 -26.10
CA LEU A 99 2.78 3.56 -26.23
C LEU A 99 3.29 2.88 -24.96
N LEU A 100 4.35 3.42 -24.38
CA LEU A 100 4.90 2.92 -23.11
C LEU A 100 3.89 3.09 -21.98
N ALA A 101 3.17 4.21 -21.93
CA ALA A 101 2.07 4.42 -20.99
C ALA A 101 0.93 3.40 -21.20
N ALA A 102 0.56 3.10 -22.45
CA ALA A 102 -0.42 2.07 -22.75
C ALA A 102 0.06 0.67 -22.32
N CYS A 103 1.32 0.32 -22.60
CA CYS A 103 1.92 -0.93 -22.16
C CYS A 103 1.95 -1.05 -20.63
N ALA A 104 2.32 0.01 -19.91
CA ALA A 104 2.30 0.04 -18.45
C ALA A 104 0.90 -0.24 -17.88
N ARG A 105 -0.15 0.31 -18.51
CA ARG A 105 -1.56 0.07 -18.13
C ARG A 105 -2.09 -1.32 -18.46
N LEU A 106 -1.41 -2.07 -19.32
CA LEU A 106 -1.79 -3.43 -19.73
C LEU A 106 -1.15 -4.51 -18.86
N LEU A 107 -0.22 -4.14 -17.98
CA LEU A 107 0.44 -5.08 -17.09
C LEU A 107 -0.53 -5.56 -16.01
N PRO A 108 -0.69 -6.89 -15.84
CA PRO A 108 -1.46 -7.43 -14.73
C PRO A 108 -0.71 -7.24 -13.42
N ALA A 109 -1.43 -6.91 -12.36
CA ALA A 109 -0.84 -6.74 -11.03
C ALA A 109 -0.16 -8.01 -10.49
N SER A 110 -0.57 -9.19 -10.96
CA SER A 110 -0.13 -10.50 -10.44
C SER A 110 1.08 -11.11 -11.17
N SER A 111 1.41 -10.69 -12.39
CA SER A 111 2.58 -11.21 -13.13
C SER A 111 3.06 -10.21 -14.20
N PRO A 112 3.64 -9.07 -13.77
CA PRO A 112 4.00 -8.00 -14.69
C PRO A 112 5.17 -8.37 -15.61
N ALA A 113 6.09 -9.23 -15.18
CA ALA A 113 7.30 -9.57 -15.96
C ALA A 113 6.99 -10.33 -17.26
N ALA A 114 6.12 -11.35 -17.22
CA ALA A 114 5.75 -12.12 -18.42
C ALA A 114 4.89 -11.30 -19.41
N ALA A 115 4.10 -10.37 -18.89
CA ALA A 115 3.23 -9.49 -19.67
C ALA A 115 3.94 -8.23 -20.22
N ALA A 116 5.21 -8.00 -19.85
CA ALA A 116 5.99 -6.84 -20.28
C ALA A 116 6.47 -6.92 -21.74
N ALA A 117 6.31 -8.06 -22.42
CA ALA A 117 6.79 -8.31 -23.78
C ALA A 117 6.38 -7.22 -24.82
N PRO A 118 5.13 -6.70 -24.84
CA PRO A 118 4.77 -5.62 -25.75
C PRO A 118 5.56 -4.34 -25.50
N GLY A 119 5.77 -3.96 -24.23
CA GLY A 119 6.50 -2.74 -23.89
C GLY A 119 8.01 -2.86 -24.09
N THR A 120 8.61 -4.02 -23.83
CA THR A 120 10.01 -4.28 -24.17
C THR A 120 10.23 -4.30 -25.68
N ALA A 121 9.27 -4.79 -26.47
CA ALA A 121 9.31 -4.70 -27.93
C ALA A 121 9.19 -3.25 -28.44
N VAL A 122 8.35 -2.42 -27.80
CA VAL A 122 8.27 -0.97 -28.08
C VAL A 122 9.59 -0.29 -27.75
N HIS A 123 10.22 -0.60 -26.61
CA HIS A 123 11.55 -0.09 -26.26
C HIS A 123 12.63 -0.55 -27.25
N ALA A 124 12.65 -1.83 -27.65
CA ALA A 124 13.59 -2.31 -28.67
C ALA A 124 13.38 -1.62 -30.03
N SER A 125 12.14 -1.26 -30.38
CA SER A 125 11.86 -0.49 -31.59
C SER A 125 12.35 0.94 -31.51
N LEU A 126 12.19 1.59 -30.35
CA LEU A 126 12.73 2.92 -30.05
C LEU A 126 14.26 2.94 -30.15
N PHE A 127 14.92 1.97 -29.51
CA PHE A 127 16.38 1.81 -29.52
C PHE A 127 16.93 1.61 -30.94
N ARG A 128 16.33 0.69 -31.72
CA ARG A 128 16.73 0.46 -33.13
C ARG A 128 16.61 1.70 -34.03
N ARG A 129 15.82 2.69 -33.63
CA ARG A 129 15.65 3.96 -34.34
C ARG A 129 16.54 5.09 -33.82
N GLY A 130 17.36 4.84 -32.79
CA GLY A 130 18.27 5.84 -32.20
C GLY A 130 17.54 6.98 -31.50
N LEU A 131 16.34 6.74 -30.99
CA LEU A 131 15.48 7.75 -30.34
C LEU A 131 15.53 7.69 -28.80
N ASP A 132 16.24 6.73 -28.23
CA ASP A 132 16.29 6.40 -26.80
C ASP A 132 17.04 7.41 -25.92
N SER A 133 18.06 8.08 -26.45
CA SER A 133 19.09 8.77 -25.66
C SER A 133 19.00 10.30 -25.65
N ARG A 134 18.00 10.90 -26.30
CA ARG A 134 17.94 12.37 -26.48
C ARG A 134 16.69 13.06 -25.94
N ASP A 135 15.61 12.32 -25.70
CA ASP A 135 14.32 12.92 -25.33
C ASP A 135 13.91 12.58 -23.88
N ARG A 136 13.80 13.62 -23.04
CA ARG A 136 13.41 13.53 -21.63
C ARG A 136 12.06 12.82 -21.41
N PHE A 137 11.10 12.98 -22.32
CA PHE A 137 9.76 12.40 -22.19
C PHE A 137 9.77 10.91 -22.47
N ILE A 138 10.68 10.45 -23.34
CA ILE A 138 10.93 9.03 -23.59
C ILE A 138 11.56 8.40 -22.37
N GLY A 139 12.61 9.02 -21.79
CA GLY A 139 13.26 8.53 -20.57
C GLY A 139 12.28 8.36 -19.42
N ALA A 140 11.45 9.37 -19.14
CA ALA A 140 10.42 9.30 -18.10
C ALA A 140 9.40 8.19 -18.35
N SER A 141 8.97 8.01 -19.61
CA SER A 141 7.98 7.00 -19.97
C SER A 141 8.53 5.57 -19.95
N LEU A 142 9.79 5.38 -20.33
CA LEU A 142 10.50 4.11 -20.20
C LEU A 142 10.66 3.73 -18.73
N LEU A 143 11.07 4.69 -17.90
CA LEU A 143 11.21 4.47 -16.47
C LEU A 143 9.87 4.08 -15.85
N SER A 144 8.79 4.82 -16.13
CA SER A 144 7.44 4.50 -15.66
C SER A 144 6.96 3.13 -16.15
N PHE A 145 7.29 2.72 -17.38
CA PHE A 145 6.95 1.40 -17.90
C PHE A 145 7.68 0.29 -17.12
N TYR A 146 8.99 0.40 -16.96
CA TYR A 146 9.77 -0.61 -16.22
C TYR A 146 9.39 -0.68 -14.74
N ALA A 147 9.04 0.46 -14.14
CA ALA A 147 8.49 0.52 -12.80
C ALA A 147 7.17 -0.28 -12.67
N ALA A 148 6.26 -0.11 -13.62
CA ALA A 148 5.01 -0.88 -13.67
C ALA A 148 5.26 -2.36 -13.96
N ALA A 149 6.33 -2.68 -14.71
CA ALA A 149 6.77 -4.05 -14.99
C ALA A 149 7.42 -4.76 -13.78
N GLY A 150 7.69 -4.02 -12.69
CA GLY A 150 8.43 -4.53 -11.53
C GLY A 150 9.94 -4.66 -11.75
N ASP A 151 10.46 -4.20 -12.88
CA ASP A 151 11.89 -4.26 -13.20
C ASP A 151 12.58 -2.96 -12.79
N LEU A 152 12.83 -2.82 -11.49
CA LEU A 152 13.54 -1.65 -10.93
C LEU A 152 14.98 -1.53 -11.43
N ARG A 153 15.60 -2.64 -11.84
CA ARG A 153 16.96 -2.63 -12.38
C ARG A 153 16.97 -1.93 -13.74
N ALA A 154 16.06 -2.29 -14.64
CA ALA A 154 15.90 -1.62 -15.92
C ALA A 154 15.47 -0.15 -15.74
N ALA A 155 14.53 0.14 -14.83
CA ALA A 155 14.15 1.51 -14.51
C ALA A 155 15.35 2.36 -14.04
N ARG A 156 16.22 1.77 -13.21
CA ARG A 156 17.46 2.42 -12.76
C ARG A 156 18.46 2.62 -13.89
N GLN A 157 18.61 1.66 -14.80
CA GLN A 157 19.47 1.79 -15.97
C GLN A 157 19.02 2.93 -16.89
N VAL A 158 17.71 3.09 -17.12
CA VAL A 158 17.16 4.22 -17.89
C VAL A 158 17.52 5.56 -17.23
N PHE A 159 17.41 5.63 -15.91
CA PHE A 159 17.78 6.81 -15.15
C PHE A 159 19.28 7.12 -15.24
N ASP A 160 20.13 6.11 -15.04
CA ASP A 160 21.58 6.27 -15.03
C ASP A 160 22.13 6.60 -16.44
N ALA A 161 21.52 6.05 -17.49
CA ALA A 161 21.85 6.37 -18.88
C ALA A 161 21.43 7.79 -19.29
N SER A 162 20.48 8.40 -18.58
CA SER A 162 20.06 9.79 -18.85
C SER A 162 21.18 10.77 -18.43
N PRO A 163 21.60 11.69 -19.31
CA PRO A 163 22.64 12.67 -18.99
C PRO A 163 22.29 13.50 -17.76
N PRO A 164 23.26 13.96 -16.94
CA PRO A 164 22.98 14.73 -15.71
C PRO A 164 22.07 15.95 -15.93
N GLY A 165 22.26 16.68 -17.04
CA GLY A 165 21.42 17.84 -17.39
C GLY A 165 19.97 17.50 -17.83
N GLN A 166 19.67 16.22 -18.07
CA GLN A 166 18.33 15.73 -18.42
C GLN A 166 17.63 15.00 -17.26
N ARG A 167 18.30 14.82 -16.11
CA ARG A 167 17.69 14.27 -14.89
C ARG A 167 16.88 15.33 -14.16
N ASP A 168 15.83 15.79 -14.82
CA ASP A 168 14.89 16.77 -14.28
C ASP A 168 13.99 16.16 -13.19
N LEU A 169 13.22 17.03 -12.50
CA LEU A 169 12.33 16.62 -11.42
C LEU A 169 11.34 15.52 -11.84
N PRO A 170 10.67 15.56 -13.03
CA PRO A 170 9.83 14.47 -13.49
C PRO A 170 10.52 13.11 -13.57
N LEU A 171 11.76 13.03 -14.07
CA LEU A 171 12.49 11.77 -14.15
C LEU A 171 12.83 11.23 -12.75
N TRP A 172 13.28 12.10 -11.85
CA TRP A 172 13.51 11.74 -10.44
C TRP A 172 12.22 11.28 -9.74
N ASN A 173 11.12 12.00 -9.90
CA ASN A 173 9.82 11.66 -9.33
C ASN A 173 9.33 10.31 -9.87
N SER A 174 9.57 10.00 -11.15
CA SER A 174 9.28 8.69 -11.73
C SER A 174 10.10 7.58 -11.05
N LEU A 175 11.38 7.83 -10.77
CA LEU A 175 12.25 6.91 -10.03
C LEU A 175 11.79 6.71 -8.57
N LEU A 176 11.39 7.78 -7.89
CA LEU A 176 10.82 7.68 -6.54
C LEU A 176 9.52 6.88 -6.54
N HIS A 177 8.59 7.18 -7.46
CA HIS A 177 7.35 6.44 -7.60
C HIS A 177 7.56 4.97 -7.92
N ALA A 178 8.58 4.63 -8.72
CA ALA A 178 8.95 3.25 -9.01
C ALA A 178 9.34 2.48 -7.74
N HIS A 179 10.20 3.07 -6.89
CA HIS A 179 10.59 2.44 -5.63
C HIS A 179 9.41 2.39 -4.65
N LEU A 180 8.57 3.43 -4.63
CA LEU A 180 7.41 3.52 -3.76
C LEU A 180 6.37 2.43 -4.08
N SER A 181 6.03 2.24 -5.36
CA SER A 181 5.02 1.25 -5.78
C SER A 181 5.46 -0.20 -5.55
N GLN A 182 6.76 -0.44 -5.51
CA GLN A 182 7.36 -1.75 -5.22
C GLN A 182 7.69 -1.95 -3.73
N GLY A 183 7.32 -1.00 -2.86
CA GLY A 183 7.49 -1.12 -1.40
C GLY A 183 8.91 -0.85 -0.88
N PHE A 184 9.82 -0.33 -1.70
CA PHE A 184 11.19 0.02 -1.28
C PHE A 184 11.25 1.41 -0.63
N TYR A 185 10.48 1.62 0.43
CA TYR A 185 10.30 2.92 1.07
C TYR A 185 11.62 3.55 1.56
N ALA A 186 12.53 2.77 2.13
CA ALA A 186 13.82 3.28 2.62
C ALA A 186 14.69 3.82 1.47
N HIS A 187 14.58 3.22 0.28
CA HIS A 187 15.26 3.71 -0.91
C HIS A 187 14.65 5.02 -1.42
N VAL A 188 13.33 5.21 -1.31
CA VAL A 188 12.67 6.50 -1.63
C VAL A 188 13.28 7.62 -0.79
N LEU A 189 13.42 7.42 0.53
CA LEU A 189 14.03 8.42 1.41
C LEU A 189 15.50 8.69 1.04
N ARG A 190 16.28 7.64 0.74
CA ARG A 190 17.68 7.78 0.32
C ARG A 190 17.83 8.54 -1.00
N LEU A 191 17.01 8.23 -2.00
CA LEU A 191 17.03 8.90 -3.30
C LEU A 191 16.59 10.36 -3.18
N SER A 192 15.57 10.66 -2.37
CA SER A 192 15.10 12.04 -2.17
C SER A 192 16.19 12.97 -1.66
N ARG A 193 17.13 12.47 -0.85
CA ARG A 193 18.28 13.23 -0.34
C ARG A 193 19.34 13.53 -1.41
N GLN A 194 19.33 12.80 -2.52
CA GLN A 194 20.24 13.00 -3.65
C GLN A 194 19.68 13.99 -4.69
N MET A 195 18.40 14.35 -4.58
CA MET A 195 17.75 15.25 -5.53
C MET A 195 18.20 16.70 -5.30
N PRO A 196 18.48 17.47 -6.38
CA PRO A 196 18.90 18.87 -6.26
C PRO A 196 17.78 19.81 -5.84
N ALA A 197 16.53 19.41 -6.05
CA ALA A 197 15.33 20.13 -5.69
C ALA A 197 14.19 19.14 -5.39
N ALA A 198 13.13 19.62 -4.73
CA ALA A 198 11.93 18.85 -4.47
C ALA A 198 10.71 19.70 -4.82
N ASP A 199 9.71 19.09 -5.43
CA ASP A 199 8.39 19.69 -5.64
C ASP A 199 7.33 18.95 -4.81
N GLU A 200 6.07 19.33 -5.00
CA GLU A 200 4.94 18.70 -4.31
C GLU A 200 4.85 17.19 -4.61
N VAL A 201 5.18 16.77 -5.84
CA VAL A 201 5.16 15.34 -6.23
C VAL A 201 6.28 14.58 -5.50
N THR A 202 7.47 15.18 -5.39
CA THR A 202 8.55 14.64 -4.56
C THR A 202 8.09 14.49 -3.11
N LEU A 203 7.46 15.53 -2.55
CA LEU A 203 7.00 15.50 -1.16
C LEU A 203 5.95 14.41 -0.93
N LEU A 204 4.97 14.25 -1.83
CA LEU A 204 3.97 13.19 -1.76
C LEU A 204 4.61 11.79 -1.69
N ALA A 205 5.65 11.54 -2.50
CA ALA A 205 6.38 10.28 -2.47
C ALA A 205 7.14 10.07 -1.15
N VAL A 206 7.80 11.12 -0.65
CA VAL A 206 8.57 11.09 0.60
C VAL A 206 7.66 10.87 1.81
N VAL A 207 6.57 11.62 1.96
CA VAL A 207 5.67 11.48 3.11
C VAL A 207 4.93 10.14 3.09
N SER A 208 4.63 9.60 1.91
CA SER A 208 4.10 8.25 1.76
C SER A 208 5.11 7.20 2.27
N ALA A 209 6.38 7.30 1.85
CA ALA A 209 7.43 6.42 2.36
C ALA A 209 7.61 6.55 3.88
N CYS A 210 7.59 7.77 4.42
CA CYS A 210 7.63 7.99 5.88
C CYS A 210 6.46 7.32 6.60
N ALA A 211 5.24 7.42 6.06
CA ALA A 211 4.05 6.78 6.63
C ALA A 211 4.20 5.25 6.70
N HIS A 212 4.85 4.63 5.72
CA HIS A 212 5.12 3.19 5.73
C HIS A 212 6.25 2.80 6.69
N LEU A 213 7.30 3.59 6.80
CA LEU A 213 8.45 3.32 7.66
C LEU A 213 8.28 3.76 9.12
N GLY A 214 7.28 4.60 9.41
CA GLY A 214 7.19 5.30 10.69
C GLY A 214 8.27 6.36 10.88
N ALA A 215 8.81 6.90 9.77
CA ALA A 215 9.92 7.84 9.77
C ALA A 215 9.44 9.29 10.04
N LEU A 216 9.04 9.56 11.28
CA LEU A 216 8.47 10.83 11.71
C LEU A 216 9.42 12.01 11.53
N ASP A 217 10.70 11.87 11.86
CA ASP A 217 11.66 12.99 11.82
C ASP A 217 11.92 13.40 10.38
N THR A 218 12.12 12.42 9.50
CA THR A 218 12.23 12.66 8.06
C THR A 218 10.94 13.28 7.50
N GLY A 219 9.76 12.81 7.95
CA GLY A 219 8.47 13.38 7.55
C GLY A 219 8.27 14.84 7.98
N ARG A 220 8.60 15.17 9.23
CA ARG A 220 8.57 16.54 9.77
C ARG A 220 9.54 17.46 9.03
N TRP A 221 10.75 16.98 8.77
CA TRP A 221 11.74 17.74 7.99
C TRP A 221 11.22 18.05 6.58
N ALA A 222 10.64 17.06 5.90
CA ALA A 222 10.10 17.22 4.56
C ALA A 222 8.92 18.21 4.52
N HIS A 223 7.99 18.10 5.49
CA HIS A 223 6.88 19.03 5.65
C HIS A 223 7.37 20.47 5.89
N ALA A 224 8.29 20.66 6.85
CA ALA A 224 8.87 21.97 7.16
C ALA A 224 9.65 22.55 5.96
N SER A 225 10.36 21.71 5.20
CA SER A 225 11.08 22.14 3.99
C SER A 225 10.12 22.70 2.93
N TYR A 226 9.01 22.01 2.68
CA TYR A 226 8.00 22.48 1.73
C TYR A 226 7.30 23.76 2.19
N ALA A 227 6.98 23.88 3.48
CA ALA A 227 6.37 25.09 4.04
C ALA A 227 7.24 26.35 3.80
N ARG A 228 8.58 26.22 3.78
CA ARG A 228 9.50 27.33 3.48
C ARG A 228 9.42 27.83 2.03
N THR A 229 8.89 27.03 1.10
CA THR A 229 8.78 27.41 -0.32
C THR A 229 7.71 28.47 -0.60
N ARG A 230 6.93 28.89 0.43
CA ARG A 230 5.79 29.83 0.34
C ARG A 230 4.70 29.40 -0.66
N ARG A 231 4.68 28.12 -1.05
CA ARG A 231 3.61 27.54 -1.86
C ARG A 231 2.47 27.10 -0.93
N SER A 232 1.23 27.29 -1.36
CA SER A 232 0.09 26.76 -0.62
C SER A 232 0.10 25.23 -0.66
N THR A 233 -0.11 24.61 0.50
CA THR A 233 -0.37 23.17 0.61
C THR A 233 -1.69 22.85 -0.11
N THR A 234 -1.66 21.98 -1.11
CA THR A 234 -2.89 21.52 -1.77
C THR A 234 -3.64 20.56 -0.86
N ARG A 235 -4.93 20.34 -1.12
CA ARG A 235 -5.73 19.34 -0.41
C ARG A 235 -5.08 17.95 -0.45
N ASN A 236 -4.56 17.54 -1.61
CA ASN A 236 -3.92 16.24 -1.78
C ASN A 236 -2.68 16.10 -0.89
N LEU A 237 -1.85 17.14 -0.84
CA LEU A 237 -0.68 17.16 0.02
C LEU A 237 -1.06 17.19 1.51
N GLY A 238 -2.07 17.99 1.89
CA GLY A 238 -2.60 18.04 3.25
C GLY A 238 -3.06 16.66 3.72
N THR A 239 -3.86 15.95 2.90
CA THR A 239 -4.33 14.59 3.22
C THR A 239 -3.19 13.57 3.30
N ALA A 240 -2.15 13.71 2.46
CA ALA A 240 -0.97 12.84 2.54
C ALA A 240 -0.13 13.09 3.81
N LEU A 241 0.03 14.36 4.21
CA LEU A 241 0.68 14.75 5.46
C LEU A 241 -0.09 14.25 6.68
N LEU A 242 -1.42 14.38 6.68
CA LEU A 242 -2.29 13.80 7.70
C LEU A 242 -2.05 12.31 7.86
N ASN A 243 -2.13 11.57 6.76
CA ASN A 243 -1.89 10.13 6.77
C ASN A 243 -0.48 9.80 7.31
N MET A 244 0.53 10.56 6.91
CA MET A 244 1.90 10.38 7.39
C MET A 244 2.01 10.57 8.91
N TYR A 245 1.50 11.67 9.45
CA TYR A 245 1.54 11.94 10.89
C TYR A 245 0.77 10.89 11.69
N MET A 246 -0.45 10.54 11.27
CA MET A 246 -1.25 9.50 11.94
C MET A 246 -0.56 8.13 11.89
N ARG A 247 0.07 7.78 10.76
CA ARG A 247 0.82 6.52 10.60
C ARG A 247 2.20 6.52 11.25
N CYS A 248 2.67 7.65 11.75
CA CYS A 248 3.87 7.78 12.59
C CYS A 248 3.56 7.95 14.08
N GLY A 249 2.27 7.97 14.46
CA GLY A 249 1.83 8.09 15.85
C GLY A 249 1.89 9.52 16.42
N ASP A 250 1.94 10.54 15.56
CA ASP A 250 1.98 11.95 15.95
C ASP A 250 0.62 12.62 15.68
N VAL A 251 -0.34 12.29 16.53
CA VAL A 251 -1.75 12.72 16.40
C VAL A 251 -1.90 14.25 16.51
N GLU A 252 -1.06 14.91 17.31
CA GLU A 252 -1.13 16.37 17.50
C GLU A 252 -0.78 17.13 16.21
N SER A 253 0.32 16.75 15.55
CA SER A 253 0.69 17.36 14.27
C SER A 253 -0.37 17.10 13.19
N ALA A 254 -0.98 15.90 13.20
CA ALA A 254 -2.09 15.61 12.29
C ALA A 254 -3.29 16.53 12.54
N TRP A 255 -3.67 16.79 13.80
CA TRP A 255 -4.73 17.76 14.11
C TRP A 255 -4.41 19.17 13.61
N SER A 256 -3.15 19.62 13.71
CA SER A 256 -2.72 20.91 13.16
C SER A 256 -2.97 20.99 11.65
N VAL A 257 -2.46 20.00 10.89
CA VAL A 257 -2.64 19.92 9.44
C VAL A 257 -4.13 19.83 9.08
N PHE A 258 -4.91 19.10 9.87
CA PHE A 258 -6.35 18.94 9.63
C PHE A 258 -7.05 20.29 9.76
N ARG A 259 -6.76 21.05 10.82
CA ARG A 259 -7.34 22.38 11.05
C ARG A 259 -6.92 23.38 9.97
N GLU A 260 -5.66 23.34 9.54
CA GLU A 260 -5.11 24.21 8.48
C GLU A 260 -5.69 23.92 7.09
N THR A 261 -6.14 22.68 6.84
CA THR A 261 -6.73 22.30 5.54
C THR A 261 -8.13 22.91 5.39
N LEU A 262 -8.27 23.99 4.63
CA LEU A 262 -9.54 24.73 4.50
C LEU A 262 -10.63 23.96 3.75
N ASP A 263 -10.28 23.24 2.68
CA ASP A 263 -11.21 22.51 1.80
C ASP A 263 -11.11 21.00 2.03
N LYS A 264 -11.77 20.51 3.09
CA LYS A 264 -11.77 19.09 3.47
C LYS A 264 -12.82 18.33 2.67
N ASP A 265 -12.38 17.33 1.91
CA ASP A 265 -13.27 16.36 1.27
C ASP A 265 -13.44 15.10 2.12
N VAL A 266 -14.34 14.21 1.70
CA VAL A 266 -14.61 12.90 2.34
C VAL A 266 -13.30 12.20 2.70
N ARG A 267 -12.34 12.11 1.75
CA ARG A 267 -11.04 11.47 1.95
C ARG A 267 -10.25 12.07 3.12
N THR A 268 -10.26 13.39 3.25
CA THR A 268 -9.56 14.11 4.33
C THR A 268 -10.12 13.71 5.70
N TRP A 269 -11.45 13.63 5.82
CA TRP A 269 -12.12 13.15 7.03
C TRP A 269 -11.86 11.66 7.29
N SER A 270 -11.99 10.79 6.28
CA SER A 270 -11.77 9.35 6.43
C SER A 270 -10.35 9.02 6.91
N VAL A 271 -9.33 9.71 6.38
CA VAL A 271 -7.92 9.52 6.81
C VAL A 271 -7.74 9.89 8.28
N MET A 272 -8.36 10.98 8.73
CA MET A 272 -8.26 11.42 10.13
C MET A 272 -8.98 10.44 11.07
N ILE A 273 -10.21 10.02 10.73
CA ILE A 273 -11.00 9.04 11.50
C ILE A 273 -10.25 7.70 11.58
N ALA A 274 -9.74 7.18 10.45
CA ALA A 274 -8.96 5.95 10.40
C ALA A 274 -7.67 6.06 11.23
N GLY A 275 -6.99 7.20 11.13
CA GLY A 275 -5.83 7.50 11.93
C GLY A 275 -6.12 7.44 13.43
N LEU A 276 -7.22 8.05 13.88
CA LEU A 276 -7.60 8.06 15.30
C LEU A 276 -7.92 6.65 15.79
N ALA A 277 -8.61 5.84 14.96
CA ALA A 277 -8.89 4.44 15.24
C ALA A 277 -7.61 3.63 15.49
N ILE A 278 -6.65 3.67 14.55
CA ILE A 278 -5.39 2.90 14.70
C ILE A 278 -4.52 3.42 15.85
N ASN A 279 -4.62 4.70 16.22
CA ASN A 279 -3.90 5.28 17.36
C ASN A 279 -4.56 5.00 18.72
N GLY A 280 -5.62 4.18 18.75
CA GLY A 280 -6.31 3.83 20.00
C GLY A 280 -7.13 4.98 20.58
N LEU A 281 -7.61 5.90 19.74
CA LEU A 281 -8.48 7.03 20.10
C LEU A 281 -9.88 6.86 19.49
N PRO A 282 -10.61 5.76 19.81
CA PRO A 282 -11.85 5.43 19.13
C PRO A 282 -12.98 6.41 19.43
N ARG A 283 -12.99 7.02 20.63
CA ARG A 283 -13.98 8.06 21.00
C ARG A 283 -13.81 9.32 20.16
N ASP A 284 -12.56 9.76 19.97
CA ASP A 284 -12.25 10.91 19.11
C ASP A 284 -12.61 10.61 17.65
N ALA A 285 -12.38 9.37 17.19
CA ALA A 285 -12.78 8.93 15.85
C ALA A 285 -14.30 9.02 15.64
N LEU A 286 -15.11 8.55 16.60
CA LEU A 286 -16.58 8.63 16.54
C LEU A 286 -17.10 10.06 16.67
N ALA A 287 -16.47 10.88 17.52
CA ALA A 287 -16.81 12.31 17.64
C ALA A 287 -16.54 13.05 16.33
N LEU A 288 -15.39 12.79 15.69
CA LEU A 288 -15.04 13.38 14.41
C LEU A 288 -15.94 12.88 13.27
N PHE A 289 -16.38 11.62 13.31
CA PHE A 289 -17.40 11.12 12.38
C PHE A 289 -18.75 11.84 12.53
N ALA A 290 -19.17 12.15 13.77
CA ALA A 290 -20.36 12.96 13.99
C ALA A 290 -20.18 14.40 13.47
N GLU A 291 -19.01 14.99 13.66
CA GLU A 291 -18.67 16.32 13.13
C GLU A 291 -18.67 16.36 11.58
N MET A 292 -18.14 15.32 10.93
CA MET A 292 -18.17 15.15 9.48
C MET A 292 -19.60 15.24 8.94
N LYS A 293 -20.53 14.53 9.58
CA LYS A 293 -21.96 14.56 9.24
C LYS A 293 -22.58 15.93 9.46
N ASN A 294 -22.29 16.55 10.61
CA ASN A 294 -22.79 17.90 10.93
C ASN A 294 -22.25 18.97 9.97
N SER A 295 -21.12 18.71 9.34
CA SER A 295 -20.52 19.54 8.30
C SER A 295 -21.09 19.29 6.89
N GLY A 296 -22.10 18.42 6.76
CA GLY A 296 -22.74 18.08 5.49
C GLY A 296 -21.88 17.21 4.56
N VAL A 297 -20.86 16.54 5.10
CA VAL A 297 -20.00 15.63 4.33
C VAL A 297 -20.49 14.20 4.53
N ASP A 298 -21.02 13.60 3.46
CA ASP A 298 -21.52 12.23 3.50
C ASP A 298 -20.37 11.21 3.60
N PRO A 299 -20.49 10.21 4.50
CA PRO A 299 -19.48 9.17 4.61
C PRO A 299 -19.53 8.19 3.44
N ASP A 300 -18.35 7.71 3.04
CA ASP A 300 -18.20 6.65 2.05
C ASP A 300 -17.84 5.30 2.69
N SER A 301 -17.66 4.28 1.85
CA SER A 301 -17.20 2.93 2.26
C SER A 301 -15.91 2.97 3.09
N ILE A 302 -14.95 3.84 2.76
CA ILE A 302 -13.68 3.94 3.49
C ILE A 302 -13.92 4.54 4.89
N THR A 303 -14.78 5.55 4.98
CA THR A 303 -15.17 6.18 6.24
C THR A 303 -15.85 5.19 7.17
N MET A 304 -16.78 4.39 6.65
CA MET A 304 -17.50 3.40 7.45
C MET A 304 -16.58 2.26 7.92
N THR A 305 -15.63 1.83 7.11
CA THR A 305 -14.58 0.89 7.53
C THR A 305 -13.76 1.46 8.70
N ALA A 306 -13.39 2.74 8.65
CA ALA A 306 -12.65 3.41 9.73
C ALA A 306 -13.45 3.47 11.04
N VAL A 307 -14.75 3.77 10.96
CA VAL A 307 -15.67 3.78 12.12
C VAL A 307 -15.79 2.38 12.74
N LEU A 308 -16.00 1.34 11.93
CA LEU A 308 -16.11 -0.03 12.42
C LEU A 308 -14.80 -0.53 13.03
N SER A 309 -13.65 -0.17 12.45
CA SER A 309 -12.33 -0.46 13.02
C SER A 309 -12.12 0.24 14.37
N ALA A 310 -12.59 1.48 14.52
CA ALA A 310 -12.58 2.17 15.82
C ALA A 310 -13.41 1.41 16.86
N CYS A 311 -14.60 0.92 16.49
CA CYS A 311 -15.42 0.07 17.36
C CYS A 311 -14.69 -1.22 17.73
N ALA A 312 -14.08 -1.90 16.75
CA ALA A 312 -13.32 -3.14 16.95
C ALA A 312 -12.15 -2.99 17.92
N HIS A 313 -11.40 -1.90 17.84
CA HIS A 313 -10.27 -1.65 18.75
C HIS A 313 -10.68 -1.20 20.15
N ALA A 314 -11.93 -0.76 20.31
CA ALA A 314 -12.51 -0.31 21.57
C ALA A 314 -13.40 -1.36 22.26
N GLY A 315 -13.75 -2.45 21.57
CA GLY A 315 -14.72 -3.43 22.05
C GLY A 315 -16.16 -2.92 22.09
N MET A 316 -16.50 -1.92 21.26
CA MET A 316 -17.85 -1.35 21.16
C MET A 316 -18.74 -2.24 20.27
N VAL A 317 -19.09 -3.43 20.77
CA VAL A 317 -19.82 -4.48 20.03
C VAL A 317 -21.16 -3.97 19.51
N ASP A 318 -21.97 -3.38 20.39
CA ASP A 318 -23.32 -2.94 20.05
C ASP A 318 -23.30 -1.80 19.03
N GLU A 319 -22.41 -0.82 19.21
CA GLU A 319 -22.23 0.27 18.24
C GLU A 319 -21.72 -0.23 16.89
N GLY A 320 -20.77 -1.16 16.88
CA GLY A 320 -20.24 -1.74 15.63
C GLY A 320 -21.32 -2.47 14.83
N LYS A 321 -22.16 -3.26 15.49
CA LYS A 321 -23.31 -3.92 14.86
C LYS A 321 -24.33 -2.91 14.35
N ARG A 322 -24.69 -1.93 15.19
CA ARG A 322 -25.62 -0.86 14.80
C ARG A 322 -25.13 -0.11 13.56
N PHE A 323 -23.85 0.25 13.51
CA PHE A 323 -23.29 0.93 12.34
C PHE A 323 -23.40 0.08 11.09
N LEU A 324 -23.06 -1.22 11.15
CA LEU A 324 -23.17 -2.15 10.03
C LEU A 324 -24.61 -2.24 9.50
N ASP A 325 -25.58 -2.41 10.40
CA ASP A 325 -27.00 -2.56 10.05
C ASP A 325 -27.60 -1.28 9.43
N CYS A 326 -27.19 -0.11 9.96
CA CYS A 326 -27.68 1.19 9.48
C CYS A 326 -26.97 1.68 8.21
N MET A 327 -25.87 1.07 7.77
CA MET A 327 -25.10 1.50 6.57
C MET A 327 -25.96 1.76 5.32
N PRO A 328 -26.82 0.81 4.88
CA PRO A 328 -27.56 0.96 3.64
C PRO A 328 -28.62 2.05 3.72
N VAL A 329 -29.21 2.23 4.91
CA VAL A 329 -30.41 3.06 5.12
C VAL A 329 -30.05 4.49 5.51
N GLU A 330 -29.19 4.65 6.53
CA GLU A 330 -28.81 5.98 7.04
C GLU A 330 -27.73 6.63 6.17
N TYR A 331 -26.77 5.84 5.67
CA TYR A 331 -25.58 6.37 5.01
C TYR A 331 -25.56 6.12 3.50
N ARG A 332 -26.51 5.35 2.96
CA ARG A 332 -26.58 4.95 1.54
C ARG A 332 -25.30 4.26 1.05
N VAL A 333 -24.56 3.64 1.97
CA VAL A 333 -23.36 2.85 1.68
C VAL A 333 -23.72 1.38 1.81
N GLN A 334 -23.49 0.60 0.74
CA GLN A 334 -23.67 -0.84 0.80
C GLN A 334 -22.51 -1.49 1.55
N PRO A 335 -22.76 -2.33 2.57
CA PRO A 335 -21.73 -3.08 3.26
C PRO A 335 -20.89 -3.92 2.28
N THR A 336 -19.58 -3.76 2.38
CA THR A 336 -18.58 -4.52 1.63
C THR A 336 -17.89 -5.53 2.55
N ILE A 337 -17.08 -6.42 1.98
CA ILE A 337 -16.36 -7.45 2.73
C ILE A 337 -15.46 -6.89 3.83
N GLU A 338 -14.88 -5.70 3.62
CA GLU A 338 -14.07 -4.99 4.60
C GLU A 338 -14.88 -4.57 5.84
N HIS A 339 -16.14 -4.19 5.67
CA HIS A 339 -17.02 -3.81 6.78
C HIS A 339 -17.37 -5.02 7.64
N TYR A 340 -17.77 -6.13 7.01
CA TYR A 340 -18.00 -7.39 7.71
C TYR A 340 -16.72 -7.89 8.39
N GLY A 341 -15.56 -7.73 7.74
CA GLY A 341 -14.25 -8.05 8.33
C GLY A 341 -13.98 -7.32 9.64
N CYS A 342 -14.31 -6.01 9.70
CA CYS A 342 -14.17 -5.23 10.93
C CYS A 342 -15.10 -5.72 12.05
N VAL A 343 -16.34 -6.10 11.72
CA VAL A 343 -17.31 -6.60 12.72
C VAL A 343 -16.97 -8.02 13.16
N VAL A 344 -16.47 -8.88 12.28
CA VAL A 344 -15.94 -10.20 12.66
C VAL A 344 -14.72 -10.06 13.56
N ASP A 345 -13.81 -9.12 13.29
CA ASP A 345 -12.68 -8.82 14.19
C ASP A 345 -13.17 -8.31 15.56
N LEU A 346 -14.16 -7.43 15.59
CA LEU A 346 -14.81 -6.92 16.81
C LEU A 346 -15.43 -8.05 17.66
N LEU A 347 -16.30 -8.87 17.06
CA LEU A 347 -16.94 -10.02 17.72
C LEU A 347 -15.89 -11.03 18.17
N GLY A 348 -14.89 -11.27 17.33
CA GLY A 348 -13.76 -12.15 17.59
C GLY A 348 -12.97 -11.75 18.82
N ARG A 349 -12.59 -10.47 18.94
CA ARG A 349 -11.91 -9.92 20.13
C ARG A 349 -12.78 -9.94 21.38
N ALA A 350 -14.10 -9.80 21.23
CA ALA A 350 -15.06 -9.89 22.32
C ALA A 350 -15.33 -11.34 22.77
N GLY A 351 -14.75 -12.34 22.11
CA GLY A 351 -14.99 -13.76 22.39
C GLY A 351 -16.34 -14.30 21.89
N GLN A 352 -17.08 -13.52 21.10
CA GLN A 352 -18.38 -13.90 20.55
C GLN A 352 -18.22 -14.70 19.24
N LEU A 353 -17.52 -15.83 19.32
CA LEU A 353 -17.10 -16.61 18.15
C LEU A 353 -18.26 -17.18 17.33
N GLU A 354 -19.32 -17.65 18.00
CA GLU A 354 -20.50 -18.20 17.30
C GLU A 354 -21.25 -17.13 16.52
N GLU A 355 -21.35 -15.93 17.07
CA GLU A 355 -21.98 -14.80 16.38
C GLU A 355 -21.10 -14.31 15.22
N ALA A 356 -19.77 -14.29 15.40
CA ALA A 356 -18.84 -14.01 14.31
C ALA A 356 -19.01 -15.01 13.17
N LEU A 357 -19.11 -16.31 13.46
CA LEU A 357 -19.37 -17.35 12.46
C LEU A 357 -20.73 -17.20 11.79
N ALA A 358 -21.78 -16.88 12.55
CA ALA A 358 -23.10 -16.61 11.99
C ALA A 358 -23.06 -15.41 11.02
N LEU A 359 -22.34 -14.34 11.38
CA LEU A 359 -22.17 -13.19 10.51
C LEU A 359 -21.48 -13.56 9.19
N ILE A 360 -20.40 -14.35 9.24
CA ILE A 360 -19.71 -14.84 8.02
C ILE A 360 -20.66 -15.61 7.10
N LYS A 361 -21.57 -16.42 7.66
CA LYS A 361 -22.53 -17.20 6.89
C LYS A 361 -23.66 -16.37 6.26
N THR A 362 -23.90 -15.16 6.75
CA THR A 362 -24.99 -14.28 6.28
C THR A 362 -24.53 -13.21 5.30
N VAL A 363 -23.22 -13.11 5.00
CA VAL A 363 -22.71 -12.12 4.06
C VAL A 363 -23.32 -12.31 2.66
N PRO A 364 -23.66 -11.24 1.93
CA PRO A 364 -24.38 -11.34 0.65
C PRO A 364 -23.48 -11.74 -0.54
N PHE A 365 -22.24 -12.15 -0.27
CA PHE A 365 -21.22 -12.53 -1.25
C PHE A 365 -20.43 -13.74 -0.74
N LYS A 366 -19.48 -14.24 -1.53
CA LYS A 366 -18.61 -15.33 -1.08
C LYS A 366 -17.60 -14.78 -0.07
N ALA A 367 -17.58 -15.34 1.15
CA ALA A 367 -16.56 -15.03 2.14
C ALA A 367 -15.16 -15.29 1.60
N ASP A 368 -14.22 -14.38 1.86
CA ASP A 368 -12.85 -14.43 1.37
C ASP A 368 -11.87 -14.88 2.47
N VAL A 369 -10.59 -14.97 2.09
CA VAL A 369 -9.49 -15.36 2.99
C VAL A 369 -9.37 -14.40 4.18
N VAL A 370 -9.66 -13.11 4.00
CA VAL A 370 -9.52 -12.09 5.05
C VAL A 370 -10.59 -12.29 6.12
N LEU A 371 -11.83 -12.52 5.72
CA LEU A 371 -12.95 -12.70 6.65
C LEU A 371 -12.82 -13.98 7.49
N TRP A 372 -12.48 -15.11 6.85
CA TRP A 372 -12.15 -16.34 7.57
C TRP A 372 -10.87 -16.21 8.42
N GLY A 373 -9.90 -15.42 7.94
CA GLY A 373 -8.66 -15.12 8.67
C GLY A 373 -8.92 -14.37 9.98
N ALA A 374 -9.87 -13.42 10.00
CA ALA A 374 -10.27 -12.73 11.22
C ALA A 374 -10.84 -13.70 12.26
N LEU A 375 -11.74 -14.61 11.84
CA LEU A 375 -12.26 -15.66 12.72
C LEU A 375 -11.17 -16.62 13.21
N LEU A 376 -10.25 -17.03 12.34
CA LEU A 376 -9.13 -17.90 12.70
C LEU A 376 -8.25 -17.29 13.78
N VAL A 377 -7.95 -15.99 13.67
CA VAL A 377 -7.18 -15.26 14.68
C VAL A 377 -7.93 -15.23 16.02
N ALA A 378 -9.23 -14.97 16.01
CA ALA A 378 -10.06 -14.97 17.22
C ALA A 378 -10.11 -16.36 17.88
N CYS A 379 -10.29 -17.42 17.09
CA CYS A 379 -10.27 -18.79 17.58
C CYS A 379 -8.94 -19.16 18.25
N ARG A 380 -7.81 -18.69 17.70
CA ARG A 380 -6.49 -18.84 18.33
C ARG A 380 -6.40 -18.14 19.68
N VAL A 381 -6.87 -16.90 19.77
CA VAL A 381 -6.84 -16.09 21.01
C VAL A 381 -7.71 -16.74 22.09
N HIS A 382 -8.91 -17.18 21.73
CA HIS A 382 -9.88 -17.79 22.65
C HIS A 382 -9.73 -19.31 22.80
N LYS A 383 -8.71 -19.90 22.17
CA LYS A 383 -8.40 -21.34 22.22
C LYS A 383 -9.56 -22.24 21.77
N ASN A 384 -10.37 -21.78 20.83
CA ASN A 384 -11.42 -22.59 20.21
C ASN A 384 -10.83 -23.35 19.01
N VAL A 385 -10.35 -24.56 19.29
CA VAL A 385 -9.62 -25.38 18.32
C VAL A 385 -10.53 -25.84 17.17
N ASP A 386 -11.74 -26.30 17.47
CA ASP A 386 -12.66 -26.87 16.47
C ASP A 386 -13.08 -25.81 15.44
N MET A 387 -13.47 -24.62 15.90
CA MET A 387 -13.84 -23.53 15.01
C MET A 387 -12.61 -22.97 14.25
N GLY A 388 -11.44 -22.97 14.88
CA GLY A 388 -10.18 -22.59 14.25
C GLY A 388 -9.79 -23.55 13.12
N GLU A 389 -9.91 -24.87 13.32
CA GLU A 389 -9.64 -25.87 12.29
C GLU A 389 -10.58 -25.68 11.09
N MET A 390 -11.89 -25.49 11.35
CA MET A 390 -12.87 -25.20 10.31
C MET A 390 -12.52 -23.93 9.52
N ALA A 391 -12.21 -22.82 10.20
CA ALA A 391 -11.85 -21.57 9.54
C ALA A 391 -10.56 -21.71 8.70
N ALA A 392 -9.56 -22.44 9.21
CA ALA A 392 -8.33 -22.72 8.46
C ALA A 392 -8.59 -23.57 7.21
N MET A 393 -9.48 -24.57 7.28
CA MET A 393 -9.88 -25.37 6.13
C MET A 393 -10.62 -24.54 5.07
N GLU A 394 -11.52 -23.63 5.47
CA GLU A 394 -12.18 -22.71 4.54
C GLU A 394 -11.18 -21.77 3.86
N ILE A 395 -10.18 -21.26 4.58
CA ILE A 395 -9.10 -20.47 3.99
C ILE A 395 -8.34 -21.29 2.94
N LEU A 396 -7.96 -22.53 3.25
CA LEU A 396 -7.19 -23.37 2.31
C LEU A 396 -7.99 -23.80 1.08
N LYS A 397 -9.33 -23.86 1.15
CA LYS A 397 -10.19 -24.04 -0.03
C LYS A 397 -10.14 -22.84 -0.97
N LEU A 398 -9.94 -21.63 -0.44
CA LEU A 398 -9.89 -20.38 -1.20
C LEU A 398 -8.47 -20.07 -1.69
N ASP A 399 -7.48 -20.31 -0.84
CA ASP A 399 -6.05 -20.13 -1.09
C ASP A 399 -5.28 -21.33 -0.53
N PRO A 400 -5.02 -22.36 -1.36
CA PRO A 400 -4.24 -23.53 -0.95
C PRO A 400 -2.82 -23.20 -0.50
N HIS A 401 -2.31 -22.01 -0.82
CA HIS A 401 -0.95 -21.58 -0.51
C HIS A 401 -0.88 -20.69 0.74
N HIS A 402 -1.96 -20.58 1.51
CA HIS A 402 -2.04 -19.67 2.65
C HIS A 402 -1.20 -20.15 3.85
N ALA A 403 0.01 -19.61 3.97
CA ALA A 403 0.99 -19.98 5.00
C ALA A 403 0.42 -19.94 6.44
N GLY A 404 -0.36 -18.92 6.78
CA GLY A 404 -0.91 -18.76 8.13
C GLY A 404 -1.88 -19.88 8.54
N ALA A 405 -2.65 -20.42 7.58
CA ALA A 405 -3.62 -21.48 7.84
C ALA A 405 -2.92 -22.84 7.97
N CYS A 406 -1.92 -23.12 7.11
CA CYS A 406 -1.09 -24.31 7.25
C CYS A 406 -0.35 -24.35 8.59
N VAL A 407 0.27 -23.23 9.00
CA VAL A 407 0.96 -23.15 10.30
C VAL A 407 -0.01 -23.37 11.46
N PHE A 408 -1.22 -22.79 11.40
CA PHE A 408 -2.23 -23.03 12.43
C PHE A 408 -2.63 -24.50 12.54
N LEU A 409 -2.98 -25.15 11.42
CA LEU A 409 -3.35 -26.58 11.40
C LEU A 409 -2.19 -27.46 11.88
N SER A 410 -0.95 -27.18 11.46
CA SER A 410 0.22 -27.91 11.93
C SER A 410 0.38 -27.83 13.45
N ASN A 411 0.10 -26.68 14.07
CA ASN A 411 0.20 -26.53 15.51
C ASN A 411 -0.95 -27.26 16.23
N VAL A 412 -2.19 -27.11 15.73
CA VAL A 412 -3.37 -27.82 16.28
C VAL A 412 -3.20 -29.33 16.23
N TYR A 413 -2.70 -29.88 15.11
CA TYR A 413 -2.45 -31.31 15.00
C TYR A 413 -1.29 -31.79 15.87
N ALA A 414 -0.28 -30.95 16.09
CA ALA A 414 0.80 -31.26 17.03
C ALA A 414 0.30 -31.31 18.48
N ASP A 415 -0.50 -30.32 18.90
CA ASP A 415 -1.13 -30.29 20.23
C ASP A 415 -2.03 -31.52 20.47
N ALA A 416 -2.71 -32.00 19.41
CA ALA A 416 -3.54 -33.20 19.45
C ALA A 416 -2.76 -34.52 19.29
N GLY A 417 -1.44 -34.50 19.17
CA GLY A 417 -0.59 -35.68 18.97
C GLY A 417 -0.76 -36.39 17.61
N LYS A 418 -1.40 -35.74 16.63
CA LYS A 418 -1.68 -36.28 15.29
C LYS A 418 -0.50 -36.04 14.33
N TRP A 419 0.63 -36.68 14.60
CA TRP A 419 1.90 -36.45 13.88
C TRP A 419 1.83 -36.74 12.37
N ASP A 420 1.02 -37.70 11.93
CA ASP A 420 0.83 -37.99 10.50
C ASP A 420 0.23 -36.78 9.74
N LEU A 421 -0.73 -36.09 10.35
CA LEU A 421 -1.35 -34.90 9.76
C LEU A 421 -0.38 -33.71 9.78
N VAL A 422 0.42 -33.56 10.85
CA VAL A 422 1.49 -32.56 10.92
C VAL A 422 2.48 -32.76 9.77
N GLN A 423 2.92 -34.01 9.54
CA GLN A 423 3.82 -34.34 8.44
C GLN A 423 3.18 -34.05 7.08
N GLY A 424 1.89 -34.35 6.91
CA GLY A 424 1.14 -34.03 5.68
C GLY A 424 1.11 -32.52 5.38
N VAL A 425 0.70 -31.71 6.35
CA VAL A 425 0.64 -30.24 6.20
C VAL A 425 2.02 -29.66 5.88
N ARG A 426 3.06 -30.09 6.60
CA ARG A 426 4.43 -29.59 6.38
C ARG A 426 5.04 -30.05 5.06
N SER A 427 4.73 -31.26 4.60
CA SER A 427 5.16 -31.75 3.29
C SER A 427 4.53 -30.92 2.16
N SER A 428 3.23 -30.63 2.27
CA SER A 428 2.54 -29.71 1.37
C SER A 428 3.18 -28.32 1.36
N MET A 429 3.52 -27.76 2.53
CA MET A 429 4.21 -26.46 2.60
C MET A 429 5.56 -26.46 1.87
N LYS A 430 6.35 -27.53 2.02
CA LYS A 430 7.66 -27.66 1.33
C LYS A 430 7.49 -27.78 -0.19
N GLU A 431 6.57 -28.64 -0.63
CA GLU A 431 6.30 -28.88 -2.06
C GLU A 431 5.86 -27.61 -2.78
N HIS A 432 4.95 -26.85 -2.16
CA HIS A 432 4.37 -25.64 -2.72
C HIS A 432 5.18 -24.37 -2.41
N LYS A 433 6.37 -24.50 -1.79
CA LYS A 433 7.25 -23.38 -1.41
C LYS A 433 6.51 -22.31 -0.58
N ILE A 434 5.65 -22.75 0.32
CA ILE A 434 4.88 -21.90 1.21
C ILE A 434 5.76 -21.53 2.41
N TYR A 435 6.14 -20.27 2.51
CA TYR A 435 6.94 -19.74 3.62
C TYR A 435 6.18 -18.66 4.36
N LYS A 436 6.34 -18.62 5.69
CA LYS A 436 5.86 -17.49 6.50
C LYS A 436 6.75 -16.28 6.18
N PRO A 437 6.19 -15.09 5.87
CA PRO A 437 6.99 -13.90 5.69
C PRO A 437 7.76 -13.60 6.99
N PRO A 438 9.06 -13.26 6.90
CA PRO A 438 9.84 -12.96 8.09
C PRO A 438 9.28 -11.73 8.79
N GLY A 439 9.23 -11.78 10.12
CA GLY A 439 8.92 -10.60 10.92
C GLY A 439 10.07 -9.60 10.80
N SER A 440 9.75 -8.37 10.41
CA SER A 440 10.70 -7.26 10.38
C SER A 440 10.22 -6.08 11.20
N SER A 441 11.15 -5.47 11.93
CA SER A 441 10.89 -4.28 12.74
C SER A 441 11.77 -3.14 12.28
N ILE A 442 11.17 -1.96 12.15
CA ILE A 442 11.82 -0.76 11.65
C ILE A 442 11.86 0.28 12.77
N VAL A 443 12.99 0.97 12.93
CA VAL A 443 13.17 2.10 13.86
C VAL A 443 13.88 3.24 13.14
N GLU A 444 13.39 4.47 13.31
CA GLU A 444 14.09 5.68 12.86
C GLU A 444 14.87 6.29 14.02
N LEU A 445 16.17 6.54 13.82
CA LEU A 445 17.04 7.20 14.78
C LEU A 445 17.87 8.26 14.06
N ASN A 446 17.78 9.51 14.51
CA ASN A 446 18.53 10.65 13.95
C ASN A 446 18.35 10.78 12.42
N GLY A 447 17.13 10.56 11.92
CA GLY A 447 16.81 10.60 10.49
C GLY A 447 17.39 9.42 9.68
N VAL A 448 17.84 8.35 10.31
CA VAL A 448 18.26 7.11 9.63
C VAL A 448 17.29 6.00 10.01
N VAL A 449 16.80 5.27 9.01
CA VAL A 449 15.87 4.16 9.18
C VAL A 449 16.66 2.86 9.18
N TYR A 450 16.47 2.07 10.25
CA TYR A 450 17.07 0.76 10.43
C TYR A 450 15.97 -0.30 10.40
N GLU A 451 16.19 -1.39 9.67
CA GLU A 451 15.30 -2.54 9.63
C GLU A 451 16.04 -3.75 10.20
N PHE A 452 15.36 -4.49 11.07
CA PHE A 452 15.86 -5.72 11.69
C PHE A 452 14.97 -6.89 11.32
N LEU A 453 15.58 -8.01 10.99
CA LEU A 453 14.94 -9.33 11.02
C LEU A 453 15.20 -10.00 12.39
N SER A 454 14.44 -11.04 12.72
CA SER A 454 14.74 -11.84 13.91
C SER A 454 16.14 -12.47 13.78
N GLY A 455 16.96 -12.34 14.81
CA GLY A 455 18.35 -12.83 14.81
C GLY A 455 19.32 -12.06 13.91
N ASP A 456 18.94 -10.87 13.43
CA ASP A 456 19.77 -10.09 12.50
C ASP A 456 21.06 -9.57 13.14
N ARG A 457 22.20 -9.87 12.50
CA ARG A 457 23.55 -9.42 12.87
C ARG A 457 24.21 -8.52 11.82
N SER A 458 23.49 -8.10 10.79
CA SER A 458 24.01 -7.29 9.68
C SER A 458 24.37 -5.85 10.10
N HIS A 459 23.82 -5.37 11.21
CA HIS A 459 24.11 -4.02 11.70
C HIS A 459 25.57 -3.87 12.14
N PRO A 460 26.29 -2.78 11.79
CA PRO A 460 27.69 -2.58 12.15
C PRO A 460 27.98 -2.58 13.65
N GLN A 461 26.97 -2.30 14.48
CA GLN A 461 27.06 -2.32 15.94
C GLN A 461 26.35 -3.53 16.57
N SER A 462 26.19 -4.63 15.83
CA SER A 462 25.44 -5.81 16.27
C SER A 462 25.89 -6.33 17.64
N ASP A 463 27.20 -6.43 17.90
CA ASP A 463 27.72 -6.88 19.20
C ASP A 463 27.20 -6.03 20.37
N ARG A 464 27.12 -4.71 20.19
CA ARG A 464 26.58 -3.81 21.23
C ARG A 464 25.07 -3.93 21.38
N ILE A 465 24.35 -4.14 20.28
CA ILE A 465 22.89 -4.36 20.30
C ILE A 465 22.57 -5.64 21.08
N TYR A 466 23.32 -6.72 20.84
CA TYR A 466 23.14 -7.97 21.56
C TYR A 466 23.55 -7.86 23.03
N ALA A 467 24.61 -7.12 23.35
CA ALA A 467 24.96 -6.84 24.75
C ALA A 467 23.84 -6.07 25.49
N MET A 468 23.20 -5.10 24.83
CA MET A 468 22.04 -4.39 25.36
C MET A 468 20.83 -5.32 25.50
N LEU A 469 20.62 -6.22 24.55
CA LEU A 469 19.56 -7.22 24.61
C LEU A 469 19.74 -8.15 25.82
N ASP A 470 20.98 -8.57 26.12
CA ASP A 470 21.31 -9.36 27.29
C ASP A 470 21.02 -8.61 28.60
N GLU A 471 21.28 -7.29 28.65
CA GLU A 471 20.92 -6.43 29.79
C GLU A 471 19.40 -6.35 29.98
N ILE A 472 18.65 -6.18 28.88
CA ILE A 472 17.19 -6.22 28.90
C ILE A 472 16.71 -7.58 29.41
N CYS A 473 17.24 -8.70 28.91
CA CYS A 473 16.89 -10.04 29.36
C CYS A 473 17.14 -10.24 30.86
N LYS A 474 18.29 -9.80 31.38
CA LYS A 474 18.58 -9.84 32.84
C LYS A 474 17.56 -9.03 33.63
N THR A 475 17.21 -7.85 33.13
CA THR A 475 16.20 -6.97 33.76
C THR A 475 14.82 -7.63 33.79
N LEU A 476 14.42 -8.27 32.68
CA LEU A 476 13.17 -9.02 32.56
C LEU A 476 13.11 -10.17 33.57
N SER A 477 14.20 -10.94 33.72
CA SER A 477 14.29 -12.02 34.71
C SER A 477 14.16 -11.51 36.14
N LEU A 478 14.78 -10.36 36.48
CA LEU A 478 14.65 -9.73 37.81
C LEU A 478 13.22 -9.27 38.11
N LYS A 479 12.46 -8.86 37.09
CA LYS A 479 11.03 -8.51 37.19
C LYS A 479 10.11 -9.73 37.15
N GLY A 480 10.66 -10.95 37.05
CA GLY A 480 9.89 -12.20 37.03
C GLY A 480 9.19 -12.50 35.70
N HIS A 481 9.58 -11.83 34.61
CA HIS A 481 9.05 -12.13 33.27
C HIS A 481 9.48 -13.52 32.81
N LYS A 482 8.53 -14.30 32.31
CA LYS A 482 8.79 -15.62 31.70
C LYS A 482 8.43 -15.57 30.21
N PRO A 483 9.37 -15.87 29.30
CA PRO A 483 9.08 -15.90 27.87
C PRO A 483 7.94 -16.87 27.53
N SER A 484 7.03 -16.46 26.64
CA SER A 484 5.95 -17.34 26.17
C SER A 484 6.43 -18.20 24.99
N THR A 485 6.80 -19.46 25.23
CA THR A 485 7.31 -20.39 24.20
C THR A 485 6.24 -20.97 23.27
N LYS A 486 4.96 -20.71 23.56
CA LYS A 486 3.79 -21.29 22.86
C LYS A 486 3.64 -20.88 21.39
N GLU A 487 4.28 -19.78 20.97
CA GLU A 487 4.21 -19.30 19.58
C GLU A 487 5.34 -19.83 18.68
N VAL A 488 6.33 -20.52 19.24
CA VAL A 488 7.45 -21.10 18.49
C VAL A 488 7.13 -22.54 18.11
N THR A 489 7.50 -22.93 16.89
CA THR A 489 7.22 -24.26 16.32
C THR A 489 7.76 -25.39 17.19
N PHE A 490 7.01 -26.51 17.26
CA PHE A 490 7.32 -27.67 18.10
C PHE A 490 8.63 -28.43 17.81
N ASP A 491 9.30 -28.18 16.68
CA ASP A 491 10.54 -28.89 16.28
C ASP A 491 11.82 -28.27 16.85
N VAL A 492 11.68 -27.36 17.81
CA VAL A 492 12.77 -26.60 18.42
C VAL A 492 12.76 -26.95 19.90
N ASP A 493 13.90 -27.28 20.49
CA ASP A 493 14.00 -27.55 21.93
C ASP A 493 13.55 -26.31 22.72
N GLU A 494 12.96 -26.47 23.92
CA GLU A 494 12.40 -25.33 24.67
C GLU A 494 13.45 -24.23 24.95
N GLU A 495 14.71 -24.60 25.18
CA GLU A 495 15.83 -23.65 25.32
C GLU A 495 16.07 -22.86 24.02
N ASP A 496 16.04 -23.53 22.86
CA ASP A 496 16.18 -22.89 21.56
C ASP A 496 14.96 -22.01 21.21
N LYS A 497 13.77 -22.34 21.72
CA LYS A 497 12.56 -21.49 21.58
C LYS A 497 12.74 -20.18 22.35
N GLU A 498 13.25 -20.22 23.57
CA GLU A 498 13.55 -19.03 24.37
C GLU A 498 14.60 -18.15 23.70
N VAL A 499 15.66 -18.75 23.14
CA VAL A 499 16.67 -18.03 22.35
C VAL A 499 16.03 -17.35 21.14
N CYS A 500 15.19 -18.05 20.38
CA CYS A 500 14.47 -17.47 19.23
C CYS A 500 13.59 -16.26 19.65
N ILE A 501 12.89 -16.37 20.78
CA ILE A 501 12.01 -15.30 21.30
C ILE A 501 12.81 -14.10 21.80
N SER A 502 13.97 -14.34 22.42
CA SER A 502 14.85 -13.26 22.88
C SER A 502 15.35 -12.40 21.72
N GLN A 503 15.52 -12.98 20.53
CA GLN A 503 16.08 -12.32 19.34
C GLN A 503 15.02 -11.84 18.34
N HIS A 504 13.78 -11.61 18.79
CA HIS A 504 12.76 -10.99 17.95
C HIS A 504 13.20 -9.62 17.43
N SER A 505 12.86 -9.33 16.16
CA SER A 505 13.18 -8.07 15.49
C SER A 505 12.81 -6.81 16.30
N GLU A 506 11.70 -6.86 17.04
CA GLU A 506 11.17 -5.79 17.88
C GLU A 506 12.14 -5.46 19.02
N LYS A 507 12.74 -6.49 19.61
CA LYS A 507 13.68 -6.35 20.72
C LYS A 507 15.04 -5.85 20.25
N LEU A 508 15.48 -6.24 19.05
CA LEU A 508 16.67 -5.67 18.41
C LEU A 508 16.49 -4.17 18.11
N ALA A 509 15.35 -3.81 17.54
CA ALA A 509 14.99 -2.41 17.30
C ALA A 509 14.91 -1.59 18.61
N LEU A 510 14.32 -2.17 19.65
CA LEU A 510 14.26 -1.58 20.99
C LEU A 510 15.65 -1.38 21.62
N ALA A 511 16.51 -2.40 21.54
CA ALA A 511 17.87 -2.34 22.07
C ALA A 511 18.69 -1.23 21.39
N LEU A 512 18.63 -1.15 20.05
CA LEU A 512 19.26 -0.04 19.32
C LEU A 512 18.66 1.32 19.73
N GLY A 513 17.33 1.39 19.89
CA GLY A 513 16.63 2.59 20.34
C GLY A 513 17.10 3.06 21.72
N LEU A 514 17.20 2.16 22.69
CA LEU A 514 17.68 2.46 24.05
C LEU A 514 19.14 2.92 24.08
N MET A 515 20.00 2.29 23.26
CA MET A 515 21.42 2.69 23.16
C MET A 515 21.61 4.07 22.54
N SER A 516 20.69 4.48 21.67
CA SER A 516 20.85 5.67 20.82
C SER A 516 20.04 6.87 21.30
N THR A 517 19.19 6.69 22.33
CA THR A 517 18.29 7.73 22.84
C THR A 517 18.43 7.92 24.35
N THR A 518 18.01 9.08 24.83
CA THR A 518 18.19 9.49 26.22
C THR A 518 16.94 9.31 27.07
N ARG A 519 17.15 9.52 28.37
CA ARG A 519 16.15 9.78 29.41
C ARG A 519 14.77 10.27 28.93
N GLY A 520 13.72 9.44 28.79
CA GLY A 520 12.38 9.95 28.45
C GLY A 520 12.11 10.26 26.96
N ASP A 521 13.07 10.01 26.06
CA ASP A 521 12.83 10.06 24.62
C ASP A 521 11.81 8.99 24.18
N VAL A 522 11.11 9.26 23.06
CA VAL A 522 10.13 8.34 22.48
C VAL A 522 10.82 7.41 21.48
N ILE A 523 10.76 6.10 21.71
CA ILE A 523 11.24 5.08 20.76
C ILE A 523 10.07 4.62 19.89
N ARG A 524 10.16 4.80 18.57
CA ARG A 524 9.12 4.41 17.61
C ARG A 524 9.54 3.19 16.80
N ILE A 525 8.75 2.12 16.89
CA ILE A 525 9.01 0.87 16.19
C ILE A 525 7.82 0.55 15.29
N VAL A 526 8.08 0.21 14.03
CA VAL A 526 7.07 -0.31 13.11
C VAL A 526 7.30 -1.79 12.88
N LYS A 527 6.28 -2.62 13.14
CA LYS A 527 6.29 -4.06 12.89
C LYS A 527 5.42 -4.37 11.66
N ASN A 528 5.93 -5.19 10.75
CA ASN A 528 5.19 -5.64 9.56
C ASN A 528 4.08 -6.68 9.84
N LEU A 529 4.18 -7.36 10.98
CA LEU A 529 3.21 -8.33 11.51
C LEU A 529 2.50 -7.78 12.75
N ARG A 530 1.55 -8.53 13.30
CA ARG A 530 1.01 -8.27 14.64
C ARG A 530 2.12 -8.54 15.67
N ILE A 531 2.27 -7.68 16.69
CA ILE A 531 3.23 -7.91 17.78
C ILE A 531 2.87 -9.19 18.53
N CYS A 532 3.84 -10.00 18.98
CA CYS A 532 3.53 -11.17 19.80
C CYS A 532 3.28 -10.80 21.27
N GLU A 533 2.64 -11.70 22.02
CA GLU A 533 2.33 -11.52 23.45
C GLU A 533 3.59 -11.24 24.29
N ASP A 534 4.69 -11.97 24.00
CA ASP A 534 5.97 -11.79 24.69
C ASP A 534 6.56 -10.41 24.43
N CYS A 535 6.69 -10.00 23.15
CA CYS A 535 7.20 -8.66 22.81
C CYS A 535 6.32 -7.57 23.43
N HIS A 536 4.99 -7.71 23.39
CA HIS A 536 4.08 -6.74 24.01
C HIS A 536 4.33 -6.59 25.52
N SER A 537 4.53 -7.71 26.22
CA SER A 537 4.84 -7.73 27.66
C SER A 537 6.21 -7.13 27.96
N VAL A 538 7.22 -7.45 27.15
CA VAL A 538 8.57 -6.89 27.26
C VAL A 538 8.55 -5.37 27.08
N MET A 539 7.81 -4.85 26.09
CA MET A 539 7.71 -3.40 25.86
C MET A 539 7.11 -2.66 27.08
N LYS A 540 6.12 -3.25 27.77
CA LYS A 540 5.60 -2.71 29.02
C LYS A 540 6.68 -2.62 30.08
N ILE A 541 7.33 -3.74 30.39
CA ILE A 541 8.34 -3.81 31.47
C ILE A 541 9.50 -2.85 31.17
N VAL A 542 9.98 -2.81 29.93
CA VAL A 542 11.05 -1.91 29.53
C VAL A 542 10.62 -0.44 29.62
N SER A 543 9.38 -0.10 29.24
CA SER A 543 8.85 1.28 29.37
C SER A 543 8.88 1.79 30.82
N GLU A 544 8.62 0.90 31.78
CA GLU A 544 8.68 1.20 33.22
C GLU A 544 10.13 1.32 33.71
N VAL A 545 10.96 0.31 33.45
CA VAL A 545 12.30 0.21 34.05
C VAL A 545 13.27 1.24 33.47
N TYR A 546 13.21 1.45 32.15
CA TYR A 546 14.13 2.37 31.46
C TYR A 546 13.59 3.80 31.38
N ASP A 547 12.38 4.05 31.90
CA ASP A 547 11.68 5.33 31.83
C ASP A 547 11.67 5.87 30.38
N ARG A 548 10.93 5.14 29.54
CA ARG A 548 10.78 5.42 28.11
C ARG A 548 9.32 5.37 27.72
N VAL A 549 8.96 6.21 26.76
CA VAL A 549 7.74 6.01 25.98
C VAL A 549 8.11 5.19 24.76
N ILE A 550 7.53 4.00 24.62
CA ILE A 550 7.75 3.15 23.45
C ILE A 550 6.46 3.11 22.66
N VAL A 551 6.52 3.44 21.38
CA VAL A 551 5.37 3.42 20.48
C VAL A 551 5.62 2.36 19.43
N VAL A 552 4.86 1.28 19.48
CA VAL A 552 4.93 0.20 18.47
C VAL A 552 3.70 0.26 17.59
N ARG A 553 3.89 0.48 16.29
CA ARG A 553 2.84 0.30 15.30
C ARG A 553 2.96 -1.09 14.69
N ASP A 554 1.99 -1.95 14.94
CA ASP A 554 1.89 -3.24 14.28
C ASP A 554 1.00 -3.16 13.03
N ARG A 555 0.67 -4.31 12.42
CA ARG A 555 -0.19 -4.35 11.23
C ARG A 555 -1.61 -3.79 11.46
N ASN A 556 -2.10 -3.78 12.70
CA ASN A 556 -3.47 -3.46 13.04
C ASN A 556 -3.60 -2.08 13.71
N ARG A 557 -2.74 -1.77 14.68
CA ARG A 557 -2.87 -0.58 15.53
C ARG A 557 -1.53 -0.13 16.11
N PHE A 558 -1.58 1.01 16.80
CA PHE A 558 -0.54 1.45 17.69
C PHE A 558 -0.73 0.91 19.11
N HIS A 559 0.40 0.59 19.71
CA HIS A 559 0.59 0.25 21.11
C HIS A 559 1.50 1.31 21.72
N HIS A 560 0.97 2.13 22.60
CA HIS A 560 1.74 3.15 23.31
C HIS A 560 2.06 2.62 24.70
N PHE A 561 3.31 2.23 24.90
CA PHE A 561 3.82 1.72 26.17
C PHE A 561 4.41 2.85 26.99
N LYS A 562 3.92 3.01 28.21
CA LYS A 562 4.39 4.00 29.17
C LYS A 562 4.13 3.50 30.59
N ASN A 563 5.12 3.61 31.47
CA ASN A 563 5.01 3.26 32.89
C ASN A 563 4.44 1.85 33.13
N GLY A 564 4.86 0.86 32.35
CA GLY A 564 4.40 -0.53 32.53
C GLY A 564 3.02 -0.83 31.95
N SER A 565 2.36 0.13 31.33
CA SER A 565 1.03 -0.01 30.73
C SER A 565 1.07 0.19 29.22
N CYS A 566 0.06 -0.35 28.51
CA CYS A 566 -0.13 -0.14 27.08
C CYS A 566 -1.50 0.52 26.82
N SER A 567 -1.58 1.42 25.84
CA SER A 567 -2.83 2.08 25.42
C SER A 567 -3.91 1.11 24.91
N CYS A 568 -3.57 -0.14 24.58
CA CYS A 568 -4.56 -1.14 24.19
C CYS A 568 -5.30 -1.79 25.37
N LEU A 569 -4.86 -1.56 26.62
CA LEU A 569 -5.43 -2.19 27.82
C LEU A 569 -5.51 -3.72 27.75
N ASP A 570 -4.57 -4.35 27.05
CA ASP A 570 -4.54 -5.79 26.77
C ASP A 570 -5.72 -6.31 25.94
N TYR A 571 -6.47 -5.40 25.31
CA TYR A 571 -7.50 -5.68 24.34
C TYR A 571 -6.99 -5.38 22.93
N TRP A 572 -6.33 -6.35 22.30
CA TRP A 572 -5.71 -6.18 20.99
C TRP A 572 -5.75 -7.41 20.10
#